data_AF-A0A7J4JN58-F1
#
_entry.id   AF-A0A7J4JN58-F1
#
_cell.length_a   1.000
_cell.length_b   1.000
_cell.length_c   1.000
_cell.angle_alpha   90.00
_cell.angle_beta   90.00
_cell.angle_gamma   90.00
#
_symmetry.space_group_name_H-M   'P 1'
#
loop_
_entity.id
_entity.type
_entity.pdbx_description
1 polymer ?
#
loop_
_entity_poly.entity_id
_entity_poly.type
_entity_poly.pdbx_seq_one_letter_code
_entity_poly.pdbx_strand_id
1 'polypeptide(L)'
;KLHLGFERLHGSRDYFHYEDKKNAMLFELVPILHVKKADDALNITDVSPMHVTYVKARLKAQGVKHGKKKNLGDEIRLAKAFCYAHGCYGAESHIQAFSGYALELLVIHYGSFLAFVKAGASWPKALYKGKIIVDPARFYKNKDSIFFSMNESKILGPLVLVDPVQKSRNVTAALAEEKFLQFSSACSKFIARSSLAHFERKDLSAEQLRAKLQRGEKLFTAELNLVRGKQDIVGSKVKKAFEFLILEAEHSDFELKKKEWSFYPERNIAYLYFVVKNPSLSSFMEREGPPLKIEQAVAAFKKKWKGCKIFERGGRVYAIIKRKYLRAEDLLKDKFSERMKERSFKVVKEVKWQKS
;
A
#
# COMPACT_ATOMS: atom_id res chain seq x y z
N LYS A 1 -9.46 -28.36 30.20
CA LYS A 1 -9.23 -26.92 29.95
C LYS A 1 -7.77 -26.73 29.62
N LEU A 2 -7.43 -26.22 28.42
CA LEU A 2 -6.06 -25.81 28.11
C LEU A 2 -5.80 -24.49 28.84
N HIS A 3 -5.01 -24.51 29.90
CA HIS A 3 -4.54 -23.30 30.60
C HIS A 3 -3.35 -22.70 29.84
N LEU A 4 -3.60 -22.29 28.60
CA LEU A 4 -2.64 -21.52 27.82
C LEU A 4 -2.87 -20.04 28.13
N GLY A 5 -1.82 -19.29 28.45
CA GLY A 5 -1.92 -17.84 28.53
C GLY A 5 -2.20 -17.30 27.12
N PHE A 6 -3.44 -16.96 26.82
CA PHE A 6 -3.85 -16.47 25.51
C PHE A 6 -4.25 -14.99 25.58
N GLU A 7 -3.98 -14.28 24.48
CA GLU A 7 -4.50 -12.93 24.27
C GLU A 7 -5.72 -13.01 23.35
N ARG A 8 -6.87 -12.48 23.78
CA ARG A 8 -8.05 -12.33 22.91
C ARG A 8 -7.88 -11.07 22.08
N LEU A 9 -7.96 -11.23 20.76
CA LEU A 9 -7.89 -10.14 19.80
C LEU A 9 -9.21 -9.99 19.06
N HIS A 10 -9.49 -8.76 18.63
CA HIS A 10 -10.69 -8.42 17.87
C HIS A 10 -10.34 -8.08 16.40
N GLY A 11 -11.10 -8.65 15.46
CA GLY A 11 -10.99 -8.44 14.02
C GLY A 11 -12.38 -8.41 13.38
N SER A 12 -12.57 -9.16 12.29
CA SER A 12 -13.94 -9.42 11.79
C SER A 12 -14.74 -10.33 12.73
N ARG A 13 -14.05 -10.98 13.67
CA ARG A 13 -14.54 -11.70 14.84
C ARG A 13 -13.43 -11.77 15.88
N ASP A 14 -13.77 -12.28 17.05
CA ASP A 14 -12.77 -12.56 18.07
C ASP A 14 -11.97 -13.82 17.75
N TYR A 15 -10.68 -13.78 18.04
CA TYR A 15 -9.73 -14.86 17.87
C TYR A 15 -8.67 -14.76 18.97
N PHE A 16 -7.87 -15.80 19.13
CA PHE A 16 -6.98 -15.94 20.28
C PHE A 16 -5.55 -16.20 19.83
N HIS A 17 -4.61 -15.47 20.41
CA HIS A 17 -3.18 -15.67 20.21
C HIS A 17 -2.57 -16.42 21.38
N TYR A 18 -1.71 -17.37 21.06
CA TYR A 18 -0.82 -18.02 22.00
C TYR A 18 0.61 -17.97 21.45
N GLU A 19 1.50 -17.29 22.17
CA GLU A 19 2.92 -17.21 21.82
C GLU A 19 3.70 -18.26 22.62
N ASP A 20 4.21 -19.26 21.91
CA ASP A 20 5.18 -20.20 22.45
C ASP A 20 6.60 -19.64 22.28
N LYS A 21 7.03 -18.90 23.30
CA LYS A 21 8.37 -18.27 23.33
C LYS A 21 9.51 -19.27 23.30
N LYS A 22 9.30 -20.52 23.75
CA LYS A 22 10.37 -21.53 23.75
C LYS A 22 10.68 -21.98 22.33
N ASN A 23 9.65 -22.10 21.50
CA ASN A 23 9.77 -22.56 20.12
C ASN A 23 9.71 -21.43 19.08
N ALA A 24 9.64 -20.17 19.54
CA ALA A 24 9.45 -18.99 18.69
C ALA A 24 8.25 -19.14 17.72
N MET A 25 7.15 -19.70 18.21
CA MET A 25 5.93 -19.93 17.43
C MET A 25 4.78 -19.06 17.93
N LEU A 26 4.02 -18.49 16.99
CA LEU A 26 2.75 -17.84 17.26
C LEU A 26 1.62 -18.72 16.74
N PHE A 27 0.69 -19.07 17.62
CA PHE A 27 -0.51 -19.80 17.27
C PHE A 27 -1.71 -18.86 17.27
N GLU A 28 -2.48 -18.90 16.19
CA GLU A 28 -3.76 -18.19 16.09
C GLU A 28 -4.90 -19.23 16.14
N LEU A 29 -5.76 -19.13 17.15
CA LEU A 29 -6.98 -19.90 17.25
C LEU A 29 -8.15 -19.04 16.80
N VAL A 30 -8.68 -19.34 15.62
CA VAL A 30 -9.81 -18.63 15.02
C VAL A 30 -11.04 -19.52 15.07
N PRO A 31 -12.03 -19.23 15.94
CA PRO A 31 -13.29 -19.95 15.95
C PRO A 31 -14.03 -19.72 14.63
N ILE A 32 -14.52 -20.80 14.03
CA ILE A 32 -15.25 -20.76 12.77
C ILE A 32 -16.52 -21.60 12.80
N LEU A 33 -17.49 -21.20 12.00
CA LEU A 33 -18.65 -22.04 11.68
C LEU A 33 -18.22 -23.10 10.69
N HIS A 34 -18.64 -24.34 10.94
CA HIS A 34 -18.48 -25.40 9.96
C HIS A 34 -19.55 -25.24 8.87
N VAL A 35 -19.14 -24.85 7.67
CA VAL A 35 -20.02 -24.63 6.52
C VAL A 35 -19.74 -25.64 5.41
N LYS A 36 -20.80 -26.10 4.74
CA LYS A 36 -20.70 -27.04 3.60
C LYS A 36 -20.58 -26.31 2.28
N LYS A 37 -21.25 -25.16 2.15
CA LYS A 37 -21.15 -24.27 0.99
C LYS A 37 -20.60 -22.93 1.44
N ALA A 38 -19.88 -22.27 0.54
CA ALA A 38 -19.31 -20.96 0.83
C ALA A 38 -20.38 -19.88 1.04
N ASP A 39 -21.57 -20.07 0.47
CA ASP A 39 -22.73 -19.17 0.63
C ASP A 39 -23.36 -19.27 2.04
N ASP A 40 -23.08 -20.36 2.79
CA ASP A 40 -23.57 -20.53 4.16
C ASP A 40 -22.68 -19.78 5.19
N ALA A 41 -21.58 -19.18 4.74
CA ALA A 41 -20.62 -18.49 5.60
C ALA A 41 -21.15 -17.13 6.08
N LEU A 42 -21.02 -16.87 7.38
CA LEU A 42 -21.32 -15.56 7.96
C LEU A 42 -20.09 -14.64 7.98
N ASN A 43 -18.90 -15.22 7.92
CA ASN A 43 -17.64 -14.50 7.87
C ASN A 43 -16.68 -15.14 6.87
N ILE A 44 -15.79 -14.35 6.29
CA ILE A 44 -14.78 -14.86 5.36
C ILE A 44 -13.89 -15.96 5.97
N THR A 45 -13.69 -15.93 7.28
CA THR A 45 -12.92 -16.94 8.00
C THR A 45 -13.59 -18.31 8.03
N ASP A 46 -14.93 -18.38 7.93
CA ASP A 46 -15.67 -19.64 7.84
C ASP A 46 -15.35 -20.40 6.53
N VAL A 47 -15.00 -19.66 5.48
CA VAL A 47 -14.65 -20.21 4.15
C VAL A 47 -13.17 -20.63 4.07
N SER A 48 -12.32 -20.20 5.02
CA SER A 48 -10.87 -20.49 5.00
C SER A 48 -10.52 -21.98 4.82
N PRO A 49 -11.19 -22.97 5.45
CA PRO A 49 -10.91 -24.39 5.21
C PRO A 49 -11.16 -24.83 3.75
N MET A 50 -12.15 -24.22 3.08
CA MET A 50 -12.43 -24.50 1.67
C MET A 50 -11.33 -23.95 0.76
N HIS A 51 -10.79 -22.76 1.06
CA HIS A 51 -9.63 -22.21 0.35
C HIS A 51 -8.40 -23.14 0.47
N VAL A 52 -8.13 -23.64 1.68
CA VAL A 52 -7.02 -24.59 1.92
C VAL A 52 -7.23 -25.87 1.13
N THR A 53 -8.45 -26.40 1.13
CA THR A 53 -8.81 -27.60 0.36
C THR A 53 -8.58 -27.39 -1.13
N TYR A 54 -9.02 -26.26 -1.69
CA TYR A 54 -8.79 -25.91 -3.10
C TYR A 54 -7.29 -25.86 -3.43
N VAL A 55 -6.50 -25.12 -2.66
CA VAL A 55 -5.05 -24.98 -2.90
C VAL A 55 -4.36 -26.34 -2.82
N LYS A 56 -4.63 -27.14 -1.79
CA LYS A 56 -4.07 -28.49 -1.64
C LYS A 56 -4.41 -29.39 -2.83
N ALA A 57 -5.64 -29.35 -3.32
CA ALA A 57 -6.04 -30.13 -4.49
C ALA A 57 -5.25 -29.72 -5.74
N ARG A 58 -5.07 -28.41 -5.99
CA ARG A 58 -4.28 -27.90 -7.13
C ARG A 58 -2.79 -28.22 -7.02
N LEU A 59 -2.22 -28.21 -5.81
CA LEU A 59 -0.85 -28.64 -5.56
C LEU A 59 -0.65 -30.13 -5.83
N LYS A 60 -1.62 -30.99 -5.46
CA LYS A 60 -1.58 -32.45 -5.70
C LYS A 60 -1.78 -32.81 -7.17
N ALA A 61 -2.65 -32.10 -7.89
CA ALA A 61 -2.99 -32.39 -9.28
C ALA A 61 -1.83 -32.14 -10.28
N GLN A 62 -0.66 -31.70 -9.82
CA GLN A 62 0.49 -31.47 -10.70
C GLN A 62 1.18 -32.78 -11.05
N GLY A 63 1.11 -33.13 -12.34
CA GLY A 63 1.84 -34.25 -12.92
C GLY A 63 3.36 -33.99 -13.02
N VAL A 64 4.10 -35.07 -13.23
CA VAL A 64 5.53 -35.04 -13.56
C VAL A 64 5.69 -34.54 -15.00
N LYS A 65 6.55 -33.54 -15.22
CA LYS A 65 6.89 -33.09 -16.58
C LYS A 65 8.41 -33.25 -16.77
N HIS A 66 8.83 -34.01 -17.78
CA HIS A 66 10.24 -34.35 -18.04
C HIS A 66 10.98 -35.00 -16.85
N GLY A 67 10.33 -35.95 -16.16
CA GLY A 67 10.94 -36.67 -15.03
C GLY A 67 11.12 -35.85 -13.75
N LYS A 68 10.83 -34.53 -13.76
CA LYS A 68 10.84 -33.69 -12.56
C LYS A 68 9.42 -33.34 -12.13
N LYS A 69 9.10 -33.62 -10.86
CA LYS A 69 7.87 -33.16 -10.24
C LYS A 69 7.95 -31.64 -10.10
N LYS A 70 7.08 -30.91 -10.80
CA LYS A 70 6.98 -29.47 -10.62
C LYS A 70 6.42 -29.20 -9.22
N ASN A 71 7.23 -28.58 -8.37
CA ASN A 71 6.79 -28.23 -7.02
C ASN A 71 6.21 -26.82 -7.00
N LEU A 72 4.92 -26.70 -7.33
CA LEU A 72 4.23 -25.41 -7.27
C LEU A 72 4.29 -24.76 -5.88
N GLY A 73 4.45 -25.55 -4.81
CA GLY A 73 4.68 -25.01 -3.48
C GLY A 73 5.94 -24.13 -3.42
N ASP A 74 7.01 -24.54 -4.10
CA ASP A 74 8.26 -23.76 -4.16
C ASP A 74 8.10 -22.54 -5.08
N GLU A 75 7.36 -22.67 -6.18
CA GLU A 75 7.01 -21.55 -7.06
C GLU A 75 6.21 -20.46 -6.31
N ILE A 76 5.29 -20.88 -5.43
CA ILE A 76 4.51 -19.98 -4.57
C ILE A 76 5.43 -19.30 -3.54
N ARG A 77 6.35 -20.05 -2.92
CA ARG A 77 7.33 -19.48 -1.97
C ARG A 77 8.23 -18.45 -2.65
N LEU A 78 8.70 -18.72 -3.88
CA LEU A 78 9.44 -17.77 -4.69
C LEU A 78 8.62 -16.50 -4.97
N ALA A 79 7.34 -16.65 -5.36
CA ALA A 79 6.47 -15.50 -5.57
C ALA A 79 6.26 -14.65 -4.31
N LYS A 80 6.05 -15.30 -3.16
CA LYS A 80 5.93 -14.61 -1.86
C LYS A 80 7.23 -13.89 -1.49
N ALA A 81 8.37 -14.55 -1.62
CA ALA A 81 9.68 -13.95 -1.34
C ALA A 81 9.98 -12.75 -2.25
N PHE A 82 9.72 -12.87 -3.55
CA PHE A 82 9.85 -11.78 -4.51
C PHE A 82 8.94 -10.60 -4.17
N CYS A 83 7.64 -10.85 -3.93
CA CYS A 83 6.71 -9.80 -3.57
C CYS A 83 7.07 -9.14 -2.24
N TYR A 84 7.55 -9.91 -1.25
CA TYR A 84 8.03 -9.38 0.02
C TYR A 84 9.25 -8.47 -0.16
N ALA A 85 10.26 -8.91 -0.91
CA ALA A 85 11.46 -8.12 -1.21
C ALA A 85 11.16 -6.79 -1.90
N HIS A 86 10.10 -6.76 -2.70
CA HIS A 86 9.63 -5.57 -3.41
C HIS A 86 8.50 -4.80 -2.69
N GLY A 87 8.18 -5.12 -1.43
CA GLY A 87 7.16 -4.39 -0.66
C GLY A 87 5.74 -4.50 -1.24
N CYS A 88 5.46 -5.61 -1.93
CA CYS A 88 4.21 -5.94 -2.62
C CYS A 88 3.51 -7.18 -2.01
N TYR A 89 3.84 -7.57 -0.77
CA TYR A 89 3.25 -8.69 -0.05
C TYR A 89 2.60 -8.21 1.25
N GLY A 90 1.33 -8.60 1.46
CA GLY A 90 0.50 -8.20 2.59
C GLY A 90 -0.74 -7.44 2.15
N ALA A 91 -1.92 -7.86 2.62
CA ALA A 91 -3.21 -7.24 2.29
C ALA A 91 -3.79 -6.39 3.44
N GLU A 92 -3.00 -6.22 4.50
CA GLU A 92 -3.26 -5.31 5.61
C GLU A 92 -3.53 -3.89 5.08
N SER A 93 -4.37 -3.14 5.78
CA SER A 93 -4.89 -1.85 5.30
C SER A 93 -3.80 -0.78 5.11
N HIS A 94 -2.66 -0.95 5.78
CA HIS A 94 -1.49 -0.09 5.62
C HIS A 94 -0.54 -0.54 4.48
N ILE A 95 -0.63 -1.80 4.04
CA ILE A 95 0.20 -2.34 2.94
C ILE A 95 -0.56 -2.29 1.61
N GLN A 96 -1.79 -2.81 1.58
CA GLN A 96 -2.68 -2.88 0.41
C GLN A 96 -2.03 -3.52 -0.82
N ALA A 97 -1.27 -4.59 -0.62
CA ALA A 97 -0.63 -5.36 -1.67
C ALA A 97 -1.25 -6.77 -1.81
N PHE A 98 -0.53 -7.73 -2.41
CA PHE A 98 -1.05 -9.07 -2.63
C PHE A 98 -1.09 -9.87 -1.31
N SER A 99 -2.24 -10.47 -0.98
CA SER A 99 -2.33 -11.44 0.12
C SER A 99 -1.61 -12.75 -0.23
N GLY A 100 -1.30 -13.55 0.80
CA GLY A 100 -0.76 -14.91 0.61
C GLY A 100 -1.64 -15.77 -0.28
N TYR A 101 -2.95 -15.73 -0.06
CA TYR A 101 -3.92 -16.46 -0.86
C TYR A 101 -3.99 -15.94 -2.31
N ALA A 102 -3.92 -14.62 -2.54
CA ALA A 102 -3.88 -14.08 -3.89
C ALA A 102 -2.66 -14.59 -4.67
N LEU A 103 -1.47 -14.59 -4.06
CA LEU A 103 -0.25 -15.11 -4.70
C LEU A 103 -0.33 -16.61 -4.97
N GLU A 104 -0.89 -17.39 -4.06
CA GLU A 104 -1.16 -18.82 -4.29
C GLU A 104 -2.02 -19.03 -5.53
N LEU A 105 -3.16 -18.34 -5.63
CA LEU A 105 -4.07 -18.45 -6.76
C LEU A 105 -3.45 -17.99 -8.09
N LEU A 106 -2.73 -16.86 -8.08
CA LEU A 106 -2.07 -16.32 -9.27
C LEU A 106 -1.00 -17.29 -9.79
N VAL A 107 -0.15 -17.81 -8.91
CA VAL A 107 0.88 -18.79 -9.31
C VAL A 107 0.24 -20.11 -9.74
N ILE A 108 -0.85 -20.56 -9.09
CA ILE A 108 -1.63 -21.72 -9.55
C ILE A 108 -2.18 -21.50 -10.96
N HIS A 109 -2.71 -20.31 -11.24
CA HIS A 109 -3.32 -19.96 -12.52
C HIS A 109 -2.28 -19.91 -13.65
N TYR A 110 -1.17 -19.19 -13.45
CA TYR A 110 -0.10 -19.08 -14.45
C TYR A 110 0.82 -20.30 -14.50
N GLY A 111 0.80 -21.12 -13.45
CA GLY A 111 1.48 -22.40 -13.36
C GLY A 111 2.92 -22.34 -12.84
N SER A 112 3.61 -21.20 -12.83
CA SER A 112 4.93 -21.04 -12.21
C SER A 112 5.19 -19.58 -11.81
N PHE A 113 6.19 -19.35 -10.97
CA PHE A 113 6.69 -18.02 -10.60
C PHE A 113 7.09 -17.23 -11.85
N LEU A 114 7.89 -17.83 -12.74
CA LEU A 114 8.34 -17.13 -13.95
C LEU A 114 7.19 -16.74 -14.89
N ALA A 115 6.18 -17.62 -15.04
CA ALA A 115 5.00 -17.30 -15.84
C ALA A 115 4.16 -16.18 -15.19
N PHE A 116 4.00 -16.23 -13.87
CA PHE A 116 3.35 -15.18 -13.09
C PHE A 116 4.06 -13.82 -13.24
N VAL A 117 5.38 -13.78 -13.14
CA VAL A 117 6.18 -12.56 -13.32
C VAL A 117 6.08 -12.02 -14.75
N LYS A 118 6.13 -12.89 -15.77
CA LYS A 118 5.91 -12.49 -17.18
C LYS A 118 4.53 -11.87 -17.39
N ALA A 119 3.49 -12.44 -16.79
CA ALA A 119 2.15 -11.85 -16.82
C ALA A 119 2.13 -10.49 -16.11
N GLY A 120 2.71 -10.41 -14.91
CA GLY A 120 2.84 -9.18 -14.11
C GLY A 120 3.49 -8.03 -14.88
N ALA A 121 4.57 -8.27 -15.60
CA ALA A 121 5.25 -7.26 -16.42
C ALA A 121 4.39 -6.73 -17.59
N SER A 122 3.41 -7.52 -18.06
CA SER A 122 2.51 -7.13 -19.15
C SER A 122 1.26 -6.38 -18.70
N TRP A 123 0.94 -6.45 -17.40
CA TRP A 123 -0.30 -5.93 -16.85
C TRP A 123 -0.53 -4.43 -17.05
N PRO A 124 0.47 -3.52 -16.93
CA PRO A 124 0.23 -2.10 -17.18
C PRO A 124 -0.29 -1.84 -18.61
N LYS A 125 0.24 -2.55 -19.61
CA LYS A 125 -0.24 -2.47 -21.00
C LYS A 125 -1.66 -2.99 -21.15
N ALA A 126 -2.00 -4.06 -20.41
CA ALA A 126 -3.34 -4.63 -20.43
C ALA A 126 -4.36 -3.69 -19.77
N LEU A 127 -3.97 -2.96 -18.71
CA LEU A 127 -4.83 -2.03 -17.99
C LEU A 127 -5.34 -0.89 -18.90
N TYR A 128 -4.51 -0.38 -19.81
CA TYR A 128 -4.94 0.59 -20.84
C TYR A 128 -5.99 0.05 -21.80
N LYS A 129 -6.06 -1.29 -21.98
CA LYS A 129 -7.03 -1.95 -22.85
C LYS A 129 -8.29 -2.39 -22.10
N GLY A 130 -8.35 -2.17 -20.79
CA GLY A 130 -9.48 -2.53 -19.94
C GLY A 130 -9.07 -3.33 -18.71
N LYS A 131 -10.08 -3.81 -17.96
CA LYS A 131 -9.85 -4.52 -16.70
C LYS A 131 -9.07 -5.82 -16.88
N ILE A 132 -8.11 -6.04 -15.98
CA ILE A 132 -7.39 -7.30 -15.87
C ILE A 132 -8.19 -8.23 -14.97
N ILE A 133 -8.52 -9.40 -15.50
CA ILE A 133 -9.35 -10.39 -14.84
C ILE A 133 -8.63 -11.72 -14.90
N VAL A 134 -8.52 -12.37 -13.75
CA VAL A 134 -7.98 -13.72 -13.59
C VAL A 134 -9.03 -14.57 -12.90
N ASP A 135 -9.49 -15.61 -13.58
CA ASP A 135 -10.49 -16.56 -13.07
C ASP A 135 -9.90 -17.98 -13.04
N PRO A 136 -9.28 -18.40 -11.93
CA PRO A 136 -8.66 -19.72 -11.81
C PRO A 136 -9.64 -20.89 -11.96
N ALA A 137 -10.92 -20.70 -11.59
CA ALA A 137 -11.95 -21.73 -11.65
C ALA A 137 -12.77 -21.69 -12.96
N ARG A 138 -12.61 -20.65 -13.78
CA ARG A 138 -13.34 -20.42 -15.03
C ARG A 138 -14.86 -20.41 -14.83
N PHE A 139 -15.32 -19.76 -13.75
CA PHE A 139 -16.74 -19.55 -13.50
C PHE A 139 -17.43 -18.72 -14.57
N TYR A 140 -16.70 -17.83 -15.23
CA TYR A 140 -17.25 -16.86 -16.16
C TYR A 140 -16.82 -17.14 -17.60
N LYS A 141 -17.79 -17.15 -18.52
CA LYS A 141 -17.56 -17.38 -19.96
C LYS A 141 -17.02 -16.12 -20.66
N ASN A 142 -17.42 -14.95 -20.20
CA ASN A 142 -16.99 -13.66 -20.75
C ASN A 142 -16.80 -12.63 -19.63
N LYS A 143 -16.09 -11.53 -19.94
CA LYS A 143 -15.76 -10.50 -18.95
C LYS A 143 -17.01 -9.76 -18.45
N ASP A 144 -18.00 -9.54 -19.30
CA ASP A 144 -19.20 -8.78 -18.96
C ASP A 144 -19.99 -9.46 -17.83
N SER A 145 -20.10 -10.79 -17.87
CA SER A 145 -20.79 -11.57 -16.82
C SER A 145 -20.19 -11.40 -15.41
N ILE A 146 -18.92 -11.00 -15.31
CA ILE A 146 -18.26 -10.73 -14.03
C ILE A 146 -18.77 -9.43 -13.42
N PHE A 147 -18.95 -8.39 -14.22
CA PHE A 147 -19.44 -7.09 -13.75
C PHE A 147 -20.88 -7.15 -13.23
N PHE A 148 -21.71 -8.05 -13.76
CA PHE A 148 -23.06 -8.29 -13.23
C PHE A 148 -23.07 -9.12 -11.92
N SER A 149 -22.06 -9.96 -11.72
CA SER A 149 -22.00 -10.91 -10.59
C SER A 149 -21.27 -10.39 -9.36
N MET A 150 -20.45 -9.35 -9.53
CA MET A 150 -19.65 -8.73 -8.48
C MET A 150 -20.13 -7.30 -8.26
N ASN A 151 -20.23 -6.88 -7.00
CA ASN A 151 -20.55 -5.49 -6.67
C ASN A 151 -19.46 -4.55 -7.22
N GLU A 152 -19.85 -3.42 -7.82
CA GLU A 152 -18.93 -2.46 -8.47
C GLU A 152 -17.73 -2.08 -7.59
N SER A 153 -17.96 -1.87 -6.29
CA SER A 153 -16.91 -1.54 -5.32
C SER A 153 -15.80 -2.58 -5.24
N LYS A 154 -16.10 -3.85 -5.53
CA LYS A 154 -15.16 -4.98 -5.52
C LYS A 154 -14.35 -5.06 -6.82
N ILE A 155 -14.70 -4.31 -7.85
CA ILE A 155 -14.07 -4.32 -9.17
C ILE A 155 -13.32 -3.00 -9.44
N LEU A 156 -13.19 -2.10 -8.45
CA LEU A 156 -12.47 -0.84 -8.61
C LEU A 156 -10.95 -1.05 -8.71
N GLY A 157 -10.38 -1.95 -7.91
CA GLY A 157 -8.93 -2.22 -7.88
C GLY A 157 -8.36 -2.70 -9.23
N PRO A 158 -7.05 -2.55 -9.48
CA PRO A 158 -6.43 -2.73 -10.81
C PRO A 158 -6.52 -4.16 -11.36
N LEU A 159 -6.75 -5.15 -10.50
CA LEU A 159 -6.83 -6.57 -10.84
C LEU A 159 -8.06 -7.20 -10.17
N VAL A 160 -8.82 -7.96 -10.96
CA VAL A 160 -9.93 -8.78 -10.48
C VAL A 160 -9.49 -10.23 -10.46
N LEU A 161 -9.21 -10.76 -9.28
CA LEU A 161 -8.89 -12.16 -9.08
C LEU A 161 -10.12 -12.85 -8.50
N VAL A 162 -10.83 -13.61 -9.33
CA VAL A 162 -12.04 -14.33 -8.92
C VAL A 162 -11.66 -15.41 -7.92
N ASP A 163 -12.34 -15.44 -6.79
CA ASP A 163 -12.15 -16.49 -5.80
C ASP A 163 -12.74 -17.81 -6.31
N PRO A 164 -11.93 -18.89 -6.40
CA PRO A 164 -12.39 -20.18 -6.91
C PRO A 164 -13.36 -20.90 -5.96
N VAL A 165 -13.55 -20.41 -4.74
CA VAL A 165 -14.53 -20.92 -3.77
C VAL A 165 -15.78 -20.03 -3.72
N GLN A 166 -15.63 -18.74 -4.04
CA GLN A 166 -16.72 -17.76 -4.00
C GLN A 166 -16.74 -16.88 -5.26
N LYS A 167 -17.53 -17.27 -6.27
CA LYS A 167 -17.58 -16.59 -7.57
C LYS A 167 -17.81 -15.06 -7.52
N SER A 168 -18.50 -14.55 -6.49
CA SER A 168 -18.84 -13.13 -6.29
C SER A 168 -17.78 -12.33 -5.50
N ARG A 169 -16.63 -12.96 -5.19
CA ARG A 169 -15.54 -12.37 -4.41
C ARG A 169 -14.34 -12.07 -5.30
N ASN A 170 -13.85 -10.83 -5.20
CA ASN A 170 -12.54 -10.44 -5.70
C ASN A 170 -11.50 -10.59 -4.58
N VAL A 171 -10.57 -11.53 -4.73
CA VAL A 171 -9.50 -11.82 -3.77
C VAL A 171 -8.52 -10.64 -3.65
N THR A 172 -8.37 -9.83 -4.70
CA THR A 172 -7.49 -8.66 -4.78
C THR A 172 -8.25 -7.34 -4.60
N ALA A 173 -9.42 -7.34 -3.95
CA ALA A 173 -10.20 -6.11 -3.73
C ALA A 173 -9.44 -5.03 -2.93
N ALA A 174 -8.53 -5.42 -2.03
CA ALA A 174 -7.72 -4.51 -1.23
C ALA A 174 -6.40 -4.07 -1.90
N LEU A 175 -6.11 -4.55 -3.12
CA LEU A 175 -4.88 -4.24 -3.83
C LEU A 175 -4.91 -2.79 -4.35
N ALA A 176 -4.00 -1.96 -3.85
CA ALA A 176 -3.84 -0.59 -4.33
C ALA A 176 -3.18 -0.55 -5.71
N GLU A 177 -3.57 0.42 -6.52
CA GLU A 177 -2.98 0.65 -7.85
C GLU A 177 -1.47 0.89 -7.78
N GLU A 178 -1.01 1.68 -6.81
CA GLU A 178 0.40 1.93 -6.56
C GLU A 178 1.18 0.62 -6.37
N LYS A 179 0.68 -0.28 -5.50
CA LYS A 179 1.32 -1.58 -5.22
C LYS A 179 1.31 -2.51 -6.43
N PHE A 180 0.23 -2.47 -7.20
CA PHE A 180 0.14 -3.21 -8.45
C PHE A 180 1.15 -2.72 -9.50
N LEU A 181 1.32 -1.40 -9.66
CA LEU A 181 2.30 -0.81 -10.57
C LEU A 181 3.73 -1.04 -10.08
N GLN A 182 3.97 -0.96 -8.76
CA GLN A 182 5.24 -1.30 -8.13
C GLN A 182 5.62 -2.76 -8.43
N PHE A 183 4.70 -3.71 -8.25
CA PHE A 183 4.90 -5.11 -8.61
C PHE A 183 5.19 -5.30 -10.10
N SER A 184 4.42 -4.66 -10.97
CA SER A 184 4.61 -4.75 -12.42
C SER A 184 5.98 -4.22 -12.85
N SER A 185 6.43 -3.11 -12.26
CA SER A 185 7.77 -2.55 -12.46
C SER A 185 8.87 -3.50 -11.99
N ALA A 186 8.71 -4.12 -10.83
CA ALA A 186 9.63 -5.15 -10.32
C ALA A 186 9.71 -6.35 -11.28
N CYS A 187 8.57 -6.81 -11.79
CA CYS A 187 8.51 -7.89 -12.77
C CYS A 187 9.28 -7.56 -14.05
N SER A 188 9.07 -6.36 -14.62
CA SER A 188 9.81 -5.91 -15.81
C SER A 188 11.32 -5.89 -15.57
N LYS A 189 11.78 -5.41 -14.40
CA LYS A 189 13.20 -5.39 -14.03
C LYS A 189 13.77 -6.80 -13.88
N PHE A 190 13.03 -7.72 -13.26
CA PHE A 190 13.44 -9.11 -13.11
C PHE A 190 13.59 -9.83 -14.45
N ILE A 191 12.67 -9.59 -15.39
CA ILE A 191 12.74 -10.17 -16.75
C ILE A 191 13.92 -9.59 -17.52
N ALA A 192 14.16 -8.29 -17.43
CA ALA A 192 15.28 -7.64 -18.10
C ALA A 192 16.64 -8.12 -17.58
N ARG A 193 16.75 -8.31 -16.25
CA ARG A 193 17.96 -8.83 -15.60
C ARG A 193 17.61 -9.61 -14.35
N SER A 194 17.55 -10.93 -14.49
CA SER A 194 17.27 -11.84 -13.37
C SER A 194 18.49 -11.94 -12.45
N SER A 195 18.27 -11.85 -11.15
CA SER A 195 19.31 -11.99 -10.12
C SER A 195 18.70 -12.31 -8.75
N LEU A 196 19.52 -12.86 -7.84
CA LEU A 196 19.11 -13.15 -6.46
C LEU A 196 18.75 -11.88 -5.68
N ALA A 197 19.32 -10.73 -6.06
CA ALA A 197 19.06 -9.44 -5.41
C ALA A 197 17.60 -8.97 -5.49
N HIS A 198 16.76 -9.56 -6.36
CA HIS A 198 15.32 -9.29 -6.41
C HIS A 198 14.51 -10.04 -5.34
N PHE A 199 15.15 -10.98 -4.62
CA PHE A 199 14.55 -11.72 -3.51
C PHE A 199 15.05 -11.21 -2.15
N GLU A 200 15.92 -10.20 -2.16
CA GLU A 200 16.46 -9.57 -0.97
C GLU A 200 15.69 -8.28 -0.70
N ARG A 201 15.03 -8.21 0.46
CA ARG A 201 14.42 -6.95 0.91
C ARG A 201 15.52 -5.94 1.17
N LYS A 202 15.48 -4.84 0.43
CA LYS A 202 16.37 -3.69 0.66
C LYS A 202 15.62 -2.67 1.46
N ASP A 203 15.92 -2.60 2.75
CA ASP A 203 15.38 -1.55 3.58
C ASP A 203 15.92 -0.19 3.10
N LEU A 204 15.01 0.77 2.98
CA LEU A 204 15.36 2.14 2.65
C LEU A 204 16.17 2.72 3.81
N SER A 205 17.38 3.18 3.50
CA SER A 205 18.22 3.89 4.46
C SER A 205 18.31 5.38 4.10
N ALA A 206 18.46 6.22 5.12
CA ALA A 206 18.64 7.66 4.92
C ALA A 206 19.90 7.94 4.08
N GLU A 207 20.96 7.16 4.28
CA GLU A 207 22.23 7.26 3.57
C GLU A 207 22.05 6.99 2.07
N GLN A 208 21.31 5.95 1.69
CA GLN A 208 21.02 5.64 0.29
C GLN A 208 20.20 6.74 -0.40
N LEU A 209 19.29 7.39 0.33
CA LEU A 209 18.54 8.53 -0.18
C LEU A 209 19.42 9.78 -0.30
N ARG A 210 20.28 10.04 0.70
CA ARG A 210 21.25 11.15 0.69
C ARG A 210 22.21 11.04 -0.49
N ALA A 211 22.74 9.85 -0.77
CA ALA A 211 23.66 9.62 -1.89
C ALA A 211 23.04 9.89 -3.26
N LYS A 212 21.71 10.00 -3.35
CA LYS A 212 20.95 10.25 -4.59
C LYS A 212 20.37 11.67 -4.67
N LEU A 213 20.68 12.54 -3.70
CA LEU A 213 20.24 13.93 -3.72
C LEU A 213 20.93 14.72 -4.84
N GLN A 214 20.17 15.56 -5.52
CA GLN A 214 20.71 16.53 -6.47
C GLN A 214 20.93 17.90 -5.79
N ARG A 215 21.68 18.78 -6.44
CA ARG A 215 21.95 20.14 -5.94
C ARG A 215 20.64 20.89 -5.70
N GLY A 216 20.48 21.45 -4.50
CA GLY A 216 19.28 22.19 -4.10
C GLY A 216 18.21 21.34 -3.41
N GLU A 217 18.27 20.02 -3.54
CA GLU A 217 17.35 19.10 -2.87
C GLU A 217 17.74 18.90 -1.40
N LYS A 218 16.75 18.59 -0.56
CA LYS A 218 16.99 18.22 0.84
C LYS A 218 16.18 17.00 1.23
N LEU A 219 16.82 16.12 1.99
CA LEU A 219 16.18 14.99 2.65
C LEU A 219 15.72 15.38 4.05
N PHE A 220 14.46 15.11 4.36
CA PHE A 220 13.89 15.18 5.70
C PHE A 220 13.52 13.77 6.16
N THR A 221 13.88 13.45 7.39
CA THR A 221 13.61 12.16 8.03
C THR A 221 12.89 12.35 9.35
N ALA A 222 11.89 11.51 9.61
CA ALA A 222 11.21 11.46 10.90
C ALA A 222 11.22 10.02 11.42
N GLU A 223 11.67 9.85 12.67
CA GLU A 223 11.55 8.59 13.41
C GLU A 223 10.36 8.68 14.38
N LEU A 224 9.51 7.66 14.31
CA LEU A 224 8.32 7.52 15.13
C LEU A 224 8.52 6.33 16.07
N ASN A 225 8.51 6.60 17.37
CA ASN A 225 8.36 5.56 18.38
C ASN A 225 6.87 5.29 18.58
N LEU A 226 6.49 4.03 18.39
CA LEU A 226 5.10 3.60 18.29
C LEU A 226 4.62 3.03 19.62
N VAL A 227 3.40 3.39 20.02
CA VAL A 227 2.74 2.73 21.14
C VAL A 227 2.34 1.30 20.73
N ARG A 228 2.55 0.33 21.62
CA ARG A 228 2.13 -1.05 21.41
C ARG A 228 0.63 -1.12 21.14
N GLY A 229 0.25 -1.92 20.14
CA GLY A 229 -1.12 -2.14 19.76
C GLY A 229 -1.21 -3.06 18.55
N LYS A 230 -2.42 -3.30 18.08
CA LYS A 230 -2.65 -4.11 16.86
C LYS A 230 -1.89 -3.51 15.69
N GLN A 231 -0.99 -4.29 15.10
CA GLN A 231 -0.04 -3.81 14.08
C GLN A 231 -0.74 -3.13 12.90
N ASP A 232 -1.86 -3.68 12.43
CA ASP A 232 -2.62 -3.07 11.32
C ASP A 232 -3.22 -1.70 11.67
N ILE A 233 -3.66 -1.50 12.92
CA ILE A 233 -4.17 -0.22 13.40
C ILE A 233 -3.01 0.78 13.50
N VAL A 234 -1.90 0.37 14.09
CA VAL A 234 -0.71 1.22 14.26
C VAL A 234 -0.15 1.62 12.89
N GLY A 235 0.07 0.65 12.00
CA GLY A 235 0.55 0.87 10.64
C GLY A 235 -0.39 1.79 9.85
N SER A 236 -1.70 1.63 10.00
CA SER A 236 -2.68 2.52 9.36
C SER A 236 -2.58 3.96 9.84
N LYS A 237 -2.36 4.17 11.15
CA LYS A 237 -2.15 5.50 11.69
C LYS A 237 -0.85 6.12 11.17
N VAL A 238 0.24 5.35 11.09
CA VAL A 238 1.52 5.80 10.51
C VAL A 238 1.31 6.21 9.05
N LYS A 239 0.66 5.36 8.24
CA LYS A 239 0.35 5.65 6.84
C LYS A 239 -0.47 6.93 6.69
N LYS A 240 -1.53 7.09 7.48
CA LYS A 240 -2.35 8.32 7.47
C LYS A 240 -1.56 9.57 7.87
N ALA A 241 -0.63 9.45 8.82
CA ALA A 241 0.24 10.56 9.19
C ALA A 241 1.22 10.92 8.04
N PHE A 242 1.77 9.91 7.37
CA PHE A 242 2.64 10.09 6.21
C PHE A 242 1.89 10.76 5.04
N GLU A 243 0.71 10.28 4.67
CA GLU A 243 -0.15 10.87 3.63
C GLU A 243 -0.56 12.31 3.96
N PHE A 244 -0.88 12.59 5.24
CA PHE A 244 -1.17 13.94 5.69
C PHE A 244 0.01 14.91 5.46
N LEU A 245 1.24 14.52 5.79
CA LEU A 245 2.41 15.37 5.58
C LEU A 245 2.69 15.61 4.10
N ILE A 246 2.44 14.62 3.24
CA ILE A 246 2.55 14.76 1.78
C ILE A 246 1.59 15.84 1.30
N LEU A 247 0.32 15.73 1.68
CA LEU A 247 -0.73 16.67 1.29
C LEU A 247 -0.42 18.09 1.78
N GLU A 248 0.00 18.25 3.04
CA GLU A 248 0.33 19.57 3.58
C GLU A 248 1.53 20.22 2.89
N ALA A 249 2.55 19.42 2.54
CA ALA A 249 3.71 19.89 1.79
C ALA A 249 3.31 20.34 0.38
N GLU A 250 2.55 19.51 -0.34
CA GLU A 250 2.07 19.80 -1.70
C GLU A 250 1.13 21.03 -1.71
N HIS A 251 0.20 21.14 -0.76
CA HIS A 251 -0.68 22.31 -0.60
C HIS A 251 0.06 23.62 -0.27
N SER A 252 1.29 23.52 0.23
CA SER A 252 2.14 24.66 0.55
C SER A 252 3.22 24.93 -0.51
N ASP A 253 3.07 24.34 -1.70
CA ASP A 253 3.95 24.43 -2.87
C ASP A 253 5.36 23.82 -2.67
N PHE A 254 5.54 22.91 -1.71
CA PHE A 254 6.76 22.11 -1.62
C PHE A 254 6.65 20.88 -2.53
N GLU A 255 7.54 20.79 -3.51
CA GLU A 255 7.63 19.69 -4.46
C GLU A 255 8.39 18.52 -3.83
N LEU A 256 7.66 17.43 -3.56
CA LEU A 256 8.22 16.18 -3.05
C LEU A 256 8.65 15.27 -4.21
N LYS A 257 9.97 15.14 -4.41
CA LYS A 257 10.55 14.26 -5.42
C LYS A 257 10.48 12.79 -5.01
N LYS A 258 10.67 12.51 -3.72
CA LYS A 258 10.51 11.16 -3.16
C LYS A 258 9.79 11.24 -1.83
N LYS A 259 8.92 10.27 -1.62
CA LYS A 259 8.08 10.10 -0.44
C LYS A 259 8.08 8.61 -0.14
N GLU A 260 8.71 8.22 0.96
CA GLU A 260 8.86 6.81 1.37
C GLU A 260 8.61 6.68 2.87
N TRP A 261 8.17 5.51 3.31
CA TRP A 261 8.05 5.20 4.73
C TRP A 261 8.33 3.72 4.99
N SER A 262 8.79 3.42 6.20
CA SER A 262 9.07 2.06 6.66
C SER A 262 8.42 1.85 8.02
N PHE A 263 7.86 0.66 8.23
CA PHE A 263 7.22 0.26 9.48
C PHE A 263 7.80 -1.06 9.97
N TYR A 264 8.34 -1.02 11.19
CA TYR A 264 9.04 -2.11 11.86
C TYR A 264 8.30 -2.42 13.17
N PRO A 265 7.17 -3.15 13.10
CA PRO A 265 6.34 -3.44 14.27
C PRO A 265 7.10 -4.19 15.37
N GLU A 266 8.06 -5.04 15.00
CA GLU A 266 8.91 -5.79 15.93
C GLU A 266 9.81 -4.88 16.77
N ARG A 267 10.16 -3.70 16.24
CA ARG A 267 10.94 -2.67 16.95
C ARG A 267 10.07 -1.58 17.55
N ASN A 268 8.77 -1.57 17.25
CA ASN A 268 7.84 -0.47 17.53
C ASN A 268 8.35 0.87 16.96
N ILE A 269 8.95 0.86 15.77
CA ILE A 269 9.48 2.05 15.12
C ILE A 269 8.91 2.18 13.70
N ALA A 270 8.65 3.41 13.26
CA ALA A 270 8.47 3.74 11.86
C ALA A 270 9.37 4.90 11.44
N TYR A 271 9.74 4.93 10.17
CA TYR A 271 10.51 6.02 9.57
C TYR A 271 9.76 6.62 8.40
N LEU A 272 9.77 7.95 8.30
CA LEU A 272 9.24 8.69 7.16
C LEU A 272 10.40 9.42 6.47
N TYR A 273 10.41 9.40 5.14
CA TYR A 273 11.45 10.01 4.31
C TYR A 273 10.83 10.91 3.25
N PHE A 274 11.30 12.15 3.16
CA PHE A 274 10.85 13.14 2.18
C PHE A 274 12.04 13.80 1.50
N VAL A 275 12.18 13.63 0.18
CA VAL A 275 13.12 14.41 -0.63
C VAL A 275 12.37 15.60 -1.21
N VAL A 276 12.68 16.80 -0.73
CA VAL A 276 12.07 18.06 -1.17
C VAL A 276 12.99 18.73 -2.18
N LYS A 277 12.47 19.04 -3.36
CA LYS A 277 13.24 19.65 -4.46
C LYS A 277 13.44 21.15 -4.27
N ASN A 278 12.46 21.84 -3.69
CA ASN A 278 12.45 23.28 -3.44
C ASN A 278 12.31 23.56 -1.92
N PRO A 279 13.31 23.21 -1.10
CA PRO A 279 13.18 23.25 0.36
C PRO A 279 13.01 24.66 0.95
N SER A 280 13.26 25.70 0.15
CA SER A 280 13.04 27.11 0.48
C SER A 280 12.20 27.77 -0.61
N LEU A 281 11.18 28.53 -0.22
CA LEU A 281 10.28 29.26 -1.10
C LEU A 281 10.41 30.76 -0.89
N SER A 282 9.99 31.54 -1.90
CA SER A 282 9.88 33.00 -1.77
C SER A 282 8.76 33.40 -0.80
N SER A 283 8.82 34.60 -0.25
CA SER A 283 7.87 35.10 0.76
C SER A 283 6.40 35.13 0.33
N PHE A 284 6.13 35.12 -0.98
CA PHE A 284 4.81 35.30 -1.54
C PHE A 284 4.41 34.13 -2.45
N MET A 285 3.10 33.99 -2.64
CA MET A 285 2.50 33.01 -3.55
C MET A 285 1.32 33.61 -4.29
N GLU A 286 1.08 33.12 -5.50
CA GLU A 286 -0.16 33.39 -6.23
C GLU A 286 -1.23 32.42 -5.74
N ARG A 287 -2.29 32.96 -5.14
CA ARG A 287 -3.48 32.19 -4.77
C ARG A 287 -4.49 32.30 -5.90
N GLU A 288 -4.80 31.17 -6.52
CA GLU A 288 -5.87 31.08 -7.51
C GLU A 288 -7.24 31.34 -6.86
N GLY A 289 -8.05 32.16 -7.51
CA GLY A 289 -9.41 32.51 -7.16
C GLY A 289 -10.43 31.98 -8.17
N PRO A 290 -11.70 32.37 -8.01
CA PRO A 290 -12.78 31.88 -8.86
C PRO A 290 -12.68 32.41 -10.31
N PRO A 291 -13.39 31.77 -11.26
CA PRO A 291 -13.62 32.32 -12.60
C PRO A 291 -14.29 33.69 -12.55
N LEU A 292 -13.89 34.60 -13.43
CA LEU A 292 -14.41 35.98 -13.49
C LEU A 292 -15.93 36.04 -13.69
N LYS A 293 -16.50 35.04 -14.35
CA LYS A 293 -17.95 34.93 -14.63
C LYS A 293 -18.81 34.77 -13.37
N ILE A 294 -18.22 34.42 -12.23
CA ILE A 294 -18.96 34.20 -10.97
C ILE A 294 -18.78 35.42 -10.08
N GLU A 295 -19.50 36.50 -10.40
CA GLU A 295 -19.32 37.82 -9.78
C GLU A 295 -19.37 37.81 -8.25
N GLN A 296 -20.34 37.09 -7.66
CA GLN A 296 -20.47 36.97 -6.20
C GLN A 296 -19.22 36.32 -5.56
N ALA A 297 -18.68 35.28 -6.21
CA ALA A 297 -17.48 34.61 -5.72
C ALA A 297 -16.24 35.50 -5.88
N VAL A 298 -16.14 36.25 -6.98
CA VAL A 298 -15.09 37.24 -7.21
C VAL A 298 -15.12 38.33 -6.14
N ALA A 299 -16.29 38.87 -5.83
CA ALA A 299 -16.46 39.89 -4.79
C ALA A 299 -16.05 39.36 -3.40
N ALA A 300 -16.46 38.13 -3.05
CA ALA A 300 -16.05 37.46 -1.82
C ALA A 300 -14.54 37.23 -1.75
N PHE A 301 -13.91 36.83 -2.86
CA PHE A 301 -12.46 36.65 -2.96
C PHE A 301 -11.71 37.97 -2.77
N LYS A 302 -12.12 39.04 -3.47
CA LYS A 302 -11.53 40.39 -3.34
C LYS A 302 -11.68 40.92 -1.91
N LYS A 303 -12.81 40.66 -1.25
CA LYS A 303 -13.03 41.01 0.16
C LYS A 303 -12.13 40.23 1.12
N LYS A 304 -11.98 38.90 0.91
CA LYS A 304 -11.15 38.04 1.75
C LYS A 304 -9.67 38.43 1.71
N TRP A 305 -9.18 38.83 0.54
CA TRP A 305 -7.78 39.20 0.32
C TRP A 305 -7.58 40.72 0.18
N LYS A 306 -8.42 41.49 0.87
CA LYS A 306 -8.32 42.95 0.89
C LYS A 306 -6.93 43.36 1.42
N GLY A 307 -6.20 44.15 0.64
CA GLY A 307 -4.83 44.59 0.96
C GLY A 307 -3.72 43.76 0.29
N CYS A 308 -4.05 42.66 -0.38
CA CYS A 308 -3.13 41.94 -1.25
C CYS A 308 -3.17 42.52 -2.68
N LYS A 309 -2.09 42.33 -3.45
CA LYS A 309 -2.11 42.62 -4.89
C LYS A 309 -3.01 41.59 -5.59
N ILE A 310 -4.10 42.06 -6.17
CA ILE A 310 -5.08 41.23 -6.90
C ILE A 310 -4.97 41.55 -8.38
N PHE A 311 -4.99 40.52 -9.23
CA PHE A 311 -4.94 40.67 -10.68
C PHE A 311 -5.73 39.57 -11.37
N GLU A 312 -5.95 39.71 -12.68
CA GLU A 312 -6.78 38.82 -13.48
C GLU A 312 -5.91 38.19 -14.58
N ARG A 313 -6.00 36.88 -14.77
CA ARG A 313 -5.22 36.14 -15.78
C ARG A 313 -6.03 34.95 -16.28
N GLY A 314 -6.14 34.79 -17.60
CA GLY A 314 -6.79 33.61 -18.20
C GLY A 314 -8.24 33.38 -17.74
N GLY A 315 -9.02 34.45 -17.51
CA GLY A 315 -10.42 34.33 -17.08
C GLY A 315 -10.65 34.04 -15.60
N ARG A 316 -9.60 34.11 -14.76
CA ARG A 316 -9.65 33.91 -13.30
C ARG A 316 -9.01 35.07 -12.54
N VAL A 317 -9.41 35.25 -11.29
CA VAL A 317 -8.80 36.22 -10.35
C VAL A 317 -7.69 35.53 -9.56
N TYR A 318 -6.62 36.26 -9.28
CA TYR A 318 -5.49 35.82 -8.46
C TYR A 318 -5.17 36.86 -7.39
N ALA A 319 -4.62 36.42 -6.26
CA ALA A 319 -4.09 37.29 -5.22
C ALA A 319 -2.65 36.90 -4.86
N ILE A 320 -1.76 37.88 -4.69
CA ILE A 320 -0.42 37.66 -4.13
C ILE A 320 -0.51 37.70 -2.61
N ILE A 321 -0.33 36.55 -1.97
CA ILE A 321 -0.46 36.40 -0.51
C ILE A 321 0.89 36.01 0.11
N LYS A 322 1.11 36.40 1.37
CA LYS A 322 2.31 35.99 2.13
C LYS A 322 2.19 34.52 2.52
N ARG A 323 3.25 33.74 2.31
CA ARG A 323 3.29 32.32 2.70
C ARG A 323 3.34 32.16 4.21
N LYS A 324 2.66 31.14 4.72
CA LYS A 324 2.76 30.74 6.14
C LYS A 324 4.12 30.10 6.44
N TYR A 325 4.62 29.25 5.53
CA TYR A 325 5.92 28.59 5.66
C TYR A 325 6.81 28.94 4.47
N LEU A 326 8.06 29.30 4.78
CA LEU A 326 9.09 29.57 3.76
C LEU A 326 10.06 28.40 3.59
N ARG A 327 10.20 27.56 4.62
CA ARG A 327 11.08 26.40 4.62
C ARG A 327 10.25 25.14 4.83
N ALA A 328 10.57 24.10 4.07
CA ALA A 328 9.92 22.80 4.20
C ALA A 328 10.10 22.22 5.61
N GLU A 329 11.26 22.49 6.24
CA GLU A 329 11.53 22.07 7.62
C GLU A 329 10.49 22.62 8.61
N ASP A 330 10.13 23.90 8.50
CA ASP A 330 9.19 24.53 9.42
C ASP A 330 7.79 23.94 9.27
N LEU A 331 7.36 23.74 8.02
CA LEU A 331 6.08 23.09 7.72
C LEU A 331 6.04 21.68 8.28
N LEU A 332 7.03 20.84 7.92
CA LEU A 332 7.05 19.44 8.31
C LEU A 332 7.11 19.33 9.85
N LYS A 333 7.90 20.17 10.52
CA LYS A 333 7.98 20.17 11.99
C LYS A 333 6.65 20.54 12.64
N ASP A 334 5.97 21.57 12.15
CA ASP A 334 4.70 22.06 12.69
C ASP A 334 3.56 21.07 12.44
N LYS A 335 3.39 20.64 11.19
CA LYS A 335 2.34 19.72 10.76
C LYS A 335 2.50 18.32 11.34
N PHE A 336 3.73 17.87 11.50
CA PHE A 336 4.00 16.65 12.23
C PHE A 336 3.58 16.78 13.69
N SER A 337 4.00 17.85 14.38
CA SER A 337 3.58 18.07 15.77
C SER A 337 2.07 18.22 15.92
N GLU A 338 1.38 18.86 14.97
CA GLU A 338 -0.09 18.95 14.91
C GLU A 338 -0.73 17.55 14.85
N ARG A 339 -0.25 16.70 13.92
CA ARG A 339 -0.78 15.35 13.72
C ARG A 339 -0.47 14.41 14.89
N MET A 340 0.68 14.60 15.52
CA MET A 340 1.23 13.69 16.53
C MET A 340 0.87 14.09 17.98
N LYS A 341 0.08 15.14 18.18
CA LYS A 341 -0.57 15.45 19.48
C LYS A 341 -1.57 14.37 19.92
N GLU A 342 -1.98 13.49 19.01
CA GLU A 342 -2.63 12.23 19.37
C GLU A 342 -1.62 11.37 20.15
N ARG A 343 -1.96 10.91 21.37
CA ARG A 343 -1.10 10.20 22.37
C ARG A 343 -0.38 8.92 21.90
N SER A 344 -0.35 8.61 20.60
CA SER A 344 0.12 7.35 20.01
C SER A 344 1.58 7.36 19.53
N PHE A 345 2.29 8.49 19.59
CA PHE A 345 3.63 8.61 18.99
C PHE A 345 4.60 9.47 19.81
N LYS A 346 5.84 9.00 20.00
CA LYS A 346 6.96 9.83 20.49
C LYS A 346 7.96 10.06 19.36
N VAL A 347 8.30 11.32 19.13
CA VAL A 347 9.12 11.76 18.00
C VAL A 347 10.56 11.94 18.45
N VAL A 348 11.49 11.26 17.78
CA VAL A 348 12.90 11.64 17.80
C VAL A 348 13.19 12.31 16.46
N LYS A 349 13.33 13.65 16.49
CA LYS A 349 13.76 14.45 15.33
C LYS A 349 15.29 14.42 15.30
N GLU A 350 15.86 13.69 14.36
CA GLU A 350 17.24 13.95 13.92
C GLU A 350 17.23 14.35 12.45
N VAL A 351 17.18 15.66 12.19
CA VAL A 351 17.47 16.20 10.86
C VAL A 351 18.98 16.36 10.80
N LYS A 352 19.71 15.34 10.33
CA LYS A 352 21.15 15.50 10.08
C LYS A 352 21.35 16.38 8.84
N TRP A 353 21.65 17.64 9.13
CA TRP A 353 22.24 18.60 8.20
C TRP A 353 23.73 18.33 8.12
N GLN A 354 24.18 17.53 7.16
CA GLN A 354 25.59 17.57 6.79
C GLN A 354 25.69 18.40 5.52
N LYS A 355 26.12 19.65 5.68
CA LYS A 355 26.72 20.42 4.59
C LYS A 355 27.87 19.57 4.07
N SER A 356 27.86 19.28 2.77
CA SER A 356 29.11 19.01 2.04
C SER A 356 30.03 20.20 2.19
#